data_AF-A0A7C2BP68-F1
#
_entry.id   AF-A0A7C2BP68-F1
#
_cell.length_a   1.000
_cell.length_b   1.000
_cell.length_c   1.000
_cell.angle_alpha   90.00
_cell.angle_beta   90.00
_cell.angle_gamma   90.00
#
_symmetry.space_group_name_H-M   'P 1'
#
loop_
_entity.id
_entity.type
_entity.pdbx_description
1 polymer ?
#
loop_
_entity_poly.entity_id
_entity_poly.type
_entity_poly.pdbx_seq_one_letter_code
_entity_poly.pdbx_strand_id
1 'polypeptide(L)'
;MPLLVFPVDNAAMQEVTRNGVTFDVCPQCRGVWLDRGELEKLLSLAQRADEELWEAERRYREGRWEGKPRKRRGLRELLEIFGD
;
A
#
# COMPACT_ATOMS: atom_id res chain seq x y z
N MET A 1 7.13 26.63 -12.26
CA MET A 1 6.91 25.17 -12.24
C MET A 1 5.41 24.97 -12.32
N PRO A 2 4.86 24.33 -13.37
CA PRO A 2 3.42 24.13 -13.45
C PRO A 2 3.00 23.22 -12.29
N LEU A 3 1.98 23.64 -11.54
CA LEU A 3 1.39 22.81 -10.49
C LEU A 3 0.75 21.60 -11.18
N LEU A 4 1.23 20.40 -10.85
CA LEU A 4 0.58 19.15 -11.21
C LEU A 4 -0.80 19.15 -10.52
N VAL A 5 -1.84 19.32 -11.32
CA VAL A 5 -3.24 19.37 -10.88
C VAL A 5 -3.93 18.09 -11.31
N PHE A 6 -4.79 17.55 -10.43
CA PHE A 6 -5.54 16.35 -10.74
C PHE A 6 -6.60 16.67 -11.82
N PRO A 7 -6.71 15.89 -12.90
CA PRO A 7 -7.61 16.20 -14.03
C PRO A 7 -9.10 16.10 -13.68
N VAL A 8 -9.43 15.53 -12.52
CA VAL A 8 -10.82 15.28 -12.09
C VAL A 8 -11.39 16.47 -11.31
N ASP A 9 -10.61 17.08 -10.43
CA ASP A 9 -11.07 18.14 -9.51
C ASP A 9 -10.19 19.40 -9.53
N ASN A 10 -9.16 19.45 -10.39
CA ASN A 10 -8.16 20.53 -10.47
C ASN A 10 -7.46 20.84 -9.14
N ALA A 11 -7.51 19.93 -8.17
CA ALA A 11 -6.82 20.11 -6.91
C ALA A 11 -5.31 19.94 -7.10
N ALA A 12 -4.53 20.66 -6.30
CA ALA A 12 -3.08 20.48 -6.26
C ALA A 12 -2.75 19.09 -5.69
N MET A 13 -1.89 18.35 -6.41
CA MET A 13 -1.40 17.06 -5.94
C MET A 13 -0.49 17.24 -4.72
N GLN A 14 -0.56 16.29 -3.79
CA GLN A 14 0.36 16.18 -2.66
C GLN A 14 1.25 14.96 -2.85
N GLU A 15 2.57 15.18 -2.86
CA GLU A 15 3.54 14.09 -2.89
C GLU A 15 3.60 13.41 -1.52
N VAL A 16 3.45 12.09 -1.52
CA VAL A 16 3.45 11.27 -0.30
C VAL A 16 4.46 10.13 -0.46
N THR A 17 5.33 9.94 0.54
CA THR A 17 6.26 8.81 0.58
C THR A 17 5.90 7.82 1.68
N ARG A 18 5.62 6.56 1.33
CA ARG A 18 5.31 5.47 2.26
C ARG A 18 5.99 4.18 1.84
N ASN A 19 6.54 3.44 2.80
CA ASN A 19 7.23 2.16 2.55
C ASN A 19 8.32 2.23 1.45
N GLY A 20 8.97 3.39 1.29
CA GLY A 20 9.97 3.62 0.24
C GLY A 20 9.40 3.83 -1.17
N VAL A 21 8.09 3.98 -1.31
CA VAL A 21 7.40 4.34 -2.55
C VAL A 21 6.88 5.77 -2.40
N THR A 22 7.26 6.63 -3.35
CA THR A 22 6.67 7.96 -3.52
C THR A 22 5.47 7.82 -4.46
N PHE A 23 4.42 8.61 -4.25
CA PHE A 23 3.26 8.70 -5.13
C PHE A 23 2.50 10.01 -4.87
N ASP A 24 1.71 10.45 -5.85
CA ASP A 24 0.91 11.68 -5.75
C ASP A 24 -0.53 11.37 -5.34
N VAL A 25 -1.05 12.10 -4.35
CA VAL A 25 -2.43 11.95 -3.87
C VAL A 25 -3.21 13.23 -4.06
N CYS A 26 -4.45 13.12 -4.54
CA CYS A 26 -5.40 14.21 -4.47
C CYS A 26 -6.17 14.17 -3.13
N PRO A 27 -6.12 15.24 -2.31
CA PRO A 27 -6.84 15.29 -1.03
C PRO A 27 -8.37 15.40 -1.19
N GLN A 28 -8.87 15.73 -2.38
CA GLN A 28 -10.30 15.95 -2.61
C GLN A 28 -11.02 14.70 -3.10
N CYS A 29 -10.52 14.06 -4.16
CA CYS A 29 -11.11 12.82 -4.69
C CYS A 29 -10.48 11.54 -4.15
N ARG A 30 -9.39 11.63 -3.38
CA ARG A 30 -8.56 10.48 -2.92
C ARG A 30 -7.98 9.67 -4.08
N GLY A 31 -7.91 10.25 -5.28
CA GLY A 31 -7.24 9.66 -6.42
C GLY A 31 -5.74 9.60 -6.18
N VAL A 32 -5.11 8.50 -6.61
CA VAL A 32 -3.66 8.31 -6.55
C VAL A 32 -3.10 8.29 -7.96
N TRP A 33 -2.02 9.05 -8.17
CA TRP A 33 -1.22 9.03 -9.38
C TRP A 33 0.10 8.34 -9.10
N LEU A 34 0.43 7.38 -9.96
CA LEU A 34 1.63 6.57 -9.86
C LEU A 34 2.40 6.68 -11.16
N ASP A 35 3.68 6.98 -11.05
CA ASP A 35 4.58 6.82 -12.17
C ASP A 35 4.83 5.33 -12.44
N ARG A 36 5.25 5.03 -13.68
CA ARG A 36 5.51 3.65 -14.12
C ARG A 36 6.46 2.89 -13.16
N GLY A 37 7.51 3.55 -12.67
CA GLY A 37 8.49 2.94 -11.77
C GLY A 37 8.02 2.81 -10.32
N GLU A 38 6.99 3.53 -9.92
CA GLU A 38 6.41 3.46 -8.56
C GLU A 38 5.42 2.30 -8.46
N LEU A 39 4.61 2.10 -9.50
CA LEU A 39 3.69 0.97 -9.60
C LEU A 39 4.42 -0.38 -9.49
N GLU A 40 5.55 -0.55 -10.17
CA GLU A 40 6.34 -1.79 -10.12
C GLU A 40 6.86 -2.09 -8.70
N LYS A 41 7.28 -1.06 -7.96
CA LYS A 41 7.70 -1.21 -6.55
C LYS A 41 6.53 -1.61 -5.66
N LEU A 42 5.37 -0.97 -5.84
CA LEU A 42 4.18 -1.25 -5.05
C LEU A 42 3.66 -2.68 -5.29
N LEU A 43 3.65 -3.14 -6.55
CA LEU A 43 3.30 -4.51 -6.90
C LEU A 43 4.27 -5.53 -6.27
N SER A 44 5.57 -5.24 -6.31
CA SER A 44 6.59 -6.11 -5.71
C SER A 44 6.42 -6.23 -4.19
N LEU A 45 6.08 -5.12 -3.51
CA LEU A 45 5.79 -5.12 -2.08
C LEU A 45 4.51 -5.91 -1.76
N ALA A 46 3.46 -5.75 -2.56
CA ALA A 46 2.21 -6.47 -2.40
C ALA A 46 2.39 -7.98 -2.57
N GLN A 47 3.17 -8.42 -3.57
CA GLN A 47 3.48 -9.84 -3.79
C GLN A 47 4.22 -10.46 -2.61
N ARG A 48 5.25 -9.79 -2.08
CA ARG A 48 5.99 -10.30 -0.91
C ARG A 48 5.11 -10.41 0.32
N ALA A 49 4.27 -9.40 0.57
CA ALA A 49 3.33 -9.43 1.68
C ALA A 49 2.32 -10.58 1.54
N ASP A 50 1.86 -10.84 0.31
CA ASP A 50 0.99 -11.98 0.01
C ASP A 50 1.71 -13.30 0.30
N GLU A 51 2.90 -13.51 -0.26
CA GLU A 51 3.73 -14.70 -0.03
C GLU A 51 3.93 -14.99 1.47
N GLU A 52 4.31 -13.99 2.26
CA GLU A 52 4.47 -14.11 3.71
C GLU A 52 3.17 -14.57 4.41
N LEU A 53 2.01 -14.06 3.97
CA LEU A 53 0.71 -14.48 4.48
C LEU A 53 0.40 -15.93 4.12
N TRP A 54 0.58 -16.33 2.86
CA TRP A 54 0.39 -17.71 2.41
C TRP A 54 1.31 -18.68 3.16
N GLU A 55 2.57 -18.30 3.38
CA GLU A 55 3.50 -19.12 4.15
C GLU A 55 3.07 -19.28 5.61
N ALA A 56 2.66 -18.19 6.25
CA ALA A 56 2.16 -18.22 7.61
C ALA A 56 0.90 -19.10 7.73
N GLU A 57 -0.03 -18.98 6.78
CA GLU A 57 -1.23 -19.81 6.73
C GLU A 57 -0.91 -21.29 6.52
N ARG A 58 0.02 -21.62 5.61
CA ARG A 58 0.49 -22.99 5.40
C ARG A 58 1.09 -23.59 6.66
N ARG A 59 1.97 -22.85 7.34
CA ARG A 59 2.60 -23.27 8.61
C ARG A 59 1.56 -23.52 9.70
N TYR A 60 0.53 -22.68 9.78
CA TYR A 60 -0.59 -22.87 10.70
C TYR A 60 -1.37 -24.15 10.39
N ARG A 61 -1.74 -24.35 9.12
CA ARG A 61 -2.48 -25.54 8.67
C ARG A 61 -1.73 -26.85 8.93
N GLU A 62 -0.41 -26.84 8.79
CA GLU A 62 0.45 -28.00 9.03
C GLU A 62 0.72 -28.26 10.52
N GLY A 63 0.12 -27.47 11.43
CA GLY A 63 0.30 -27.64 12.87
C GLY A 63 1.72 -27.37 13.36
N ARG A 64 2.59 -26.80 12.52
CA ARG A 64 3.99 -26.47 12.83
C ARG A 64 4.15 -25.12 13.54
N TRP A 65 3.10 -24.69 14.24
CA TRP A 65 3.05 -23.38 14.85
C TRP A 65 2.91 -23.49 16.36
N GLU A 66 4.01 -23.24 17.06
CA GLU A 66 4.07 -23.12 18.51
C GLU A 66 4.06 -21.63 18.89
N GLY A 67 2.89 -21.02 19.00
CA GLY A 67 2.79 -19.62 19.42
C GLY A 67 1.36 -19.07 19.49
N LYS A 68 1.16 -17.95 20.20
CA LYS A 68 -0.09 -17.19 20.17
C LYS A 68 -0.11 -16.27 18.94
N PRO A 69 -1.24 -16.12 18.25
CA PRO A 69 -1.32 -15.26 17.07
C PRO A 69 -1.17 -13.81 17.53
N ARG A 70 -0.10 -13.13 17.10
CA ARG A 70 -0.06 -11.67 17.21
C ARG A 70 -1.18 -11.14 16.35
N LYS A 71 -2.13 -10.44 16.98
CA LYS A 71 -3.32 -9.88 16.34
C LYS A 71 -2.85 -9.01 15.16
N ARG A 72 -3.21 -9.45 13.96
CA ARG A 72 -2.81 -8.84 12.70
C ARG A 72 -3.36 -7.40 12.65
N ARG A 73 -2.50 -6.41 12.41
CA ARG A 73 -2.93 -5.15 11.74
C ARG A 73 -2.89 -5.34 10.22
N GLY A 74 -3.28 -6.54 9.76
CA GLY A 74 -3.31 -6.87 8.34
C GLY A 74 -4.42 -6.08 7.66
N LEU A 75 -4.11 -5.53 6.50
CA LEU A 75 -4.98 -4.73 5.64
C LEU A 75 -5.34 -3.32 6.14
N ARG A 76 -5.62 -3.10 7.43
CA ARG A 76 -5.85 -1.74 7.95
C ARG A 76 -4.66 -0.82 7.72
N GLU A 77 -3.44 -1.32 7.93
CA GLU A 77 -2.21 -0.55 7.76
C GLU A 77 -1.88 -0.28 6.28
N LEU A 78 -2.36 -1.11 5.35
CA LEU A 78 -2.29 -0.90 3.90
C LEU A 78 -3.41 0.04 3.40
N LEU A 79 -4.60 0.00 4.01
CA LEU A 79 -5.70 0.93 3.74
C LEU A 79 -5.46 2.32 4.36
N GLU A 80 -4.73 2.39 5.47
CA GLU A 80 -4.20 3.62 6.07
C GLU A 80 -3.17 4.33 5.16
N ILE A 81 -2.63 3.63 4.13
CA ILE A 81 -1.82 4.26 3.08
C ILE A 81 -2.69 5.04 2.08
N PHE A 82 -3.96 4.67 1.91
CA PHE A 82 -4.91 5.22 0.93
C PHE A 82 -6.09 5.98 1.56
N GLY A 83 -6.11 6.14 2.88
CA GLY A 83 -7.28 6.63 3.62
C GLY A 83 -6.93 7.61 4.73
N ASP A 84 -6.95 8.90 4.37
CA ASP A 84 -7.70 9.96 5.04
C ASP A 84 -8.19 10.95 3.97
#